data_AF-A0A964X6X8-F1
#
_entry.id   AF-A0A964X6X8-F1
#
_cell.length_a   1.000
_cell.length_b   1.000
_cell.length_c   1.000
_cell.angle_alpha   90.00
_cell.angle_beta   90.00
_cell.angle_gamma   90.00
#
_symmetry.space_group_name_H-M   'P 1'
#
loop_
_entity.id
_entity.type
_entity.pdbx_description
1 polymer ?
#
loop_
_entity_poly.entity_id
_entity_poly.type
_entity_poly.pdbx_seq_one_letter_code
_entity_poly.pdbx_strand_id
1 'polypeptide(L)'
;METHPSHSDQLQRLKRARGQLDGVIRMIDEGRYCVDILTQLRAARSALRAVEDGVLRTHVQHCIQDELAKGHTDRPNERIDELIDVLTRYGR
;
A
#
# COMPACT_ATOMS: atom_id res chain seq x y z
N MET A 1 -20.65 -13.35 1.08
CA MET A 1 -19.46 -13.09 0.26
C MET A 1 -19.14 -11.63 0.44
N GLU A 2 -18.16 -11.30 1.28
CA GLU A 2 -17.81 -9.90 1.59
C GLU A 2 -17.32 -9.22 0.31
N THR A 3 -18.01 -8.17 -0.10
CA THR A 3 -17.61 -7.37 -1.27
C THR A 3 -16.47 -6.47 -0.84
N HIS A 4 -15.23 -6.88 -1.09
CA HIS A 4 -14.06 -6.05 -0.78
C HIS A 4 -14.11 -4.74 -1.60
N PRO A 5 -13.63 -3.63 -1.02
CA PRO A 5 -13.65 -2.34 -1.69
C PRO A 5 -12.74 -2.32 -2.94
N SER A 6 -13.09 -1.49 -3.91
CA SER A 6 -12.27 -1.27 -5.11
C SER A 6 -10.97 -0.52 -4.79
N HIS A 7 -9.89 -0.87 -5.48
CA HIS A 7 -8.56 -0.24 -5.36
C HIS A 7 -8.07 0.32 -6.71
N SER A 8 -8.97 0.81 -7.56
CA SER A 8 -8.64 1.32 -8.91
C SER A 8 -7.59 2.44 -8.89
N ASP A 9 -7.64 3.32 -7.89
CA ASP A 9 -6.69 4.44 -7.77
C ASP A 9 -5.28 3.95 -7.40
N GLN A 10 -5.22 3.01 -6.45
CA GLN A 10 -4.00 2.33 -6.03
C GLN A 10 -3.41 1.53 -7.19
N LEU A 11 -4.23 0.89 -8.03
CA LEU A 11 -3.78 0.23 -9.26
C LEU A 11 -3.08 1.20 -10.22
N GLN A 12 -3.61 2.41 -10.42
CA GLN A 12 -2.96 3.41 -11.27
C GLN A 12 -1.64 3.92 -10.66
N ARG A 13 -1.55 4.04 -9.34
CA ARG A 13 -0.29 4.38 -8.66
C ARG A 13 0.72 3.24 -8.75
N LEU A 14 0.29 1.99 -8.60
CA LEU A 14 1.14 0.81 -8.73
C LEU A 14 1.73 0.68 -10.14
N LYS A 15 0.95 0.99 -11.19
CA LYS A 15 1.47 1.06 -12.58
C LYS A 15 2.60 2.08 -12.74
N ARG A 16 2.55 3.23 -12.03
CA ARG A 16 3.64 4.22 -12.03
C ARG A 16 4.87 3.70 -11.29
N ALA A 17 4.68 3.07 -10.12
CA ALA A 17 5.76 2.44 -9.37
C ALA A 17 6.47 1.36 -10.21
N ARG A 18 5.72 0.56 -10.98
CA ARG A 18 6.29 -0.40 -11.94
C ARG A 18 7.22 0.29 -12.95
N GLY A 19 6.79 1.40 -13.54
CA GLY A 19 7.65 2.16 -14.47
C GLY A 19 8.94 2.69 -13.82
N GLN A 20 8.91 3.03 -12.53
CA GLN A 20 10.12 3.39 -11.80
C GLN A 20 11.05 2.18 -11.59
N LEU A 21 10.50 1.01 -11.27
CA LEU A 21 11.27 -0.23 -11.15
C LEU A 21 11.89 -0.63 -12.49
N ASP A 22 11.13 -0.55 -13.58
CA ASP A 22 11.64 -0.78 -14.95
C ASP A 22 12.80 0.18 -15.26
N GLY A 23 12.68 1.45 -14.83
CA GLY A 23 13.74 2.44 -14.93
C GLY A 23 15.00 2.05 -14.16
N VAL A 24 14.86 1.58 -12.92
CA VAL A 24 16.00 1.09 -12.10
C VAL A 24 16.68 -0.11 -12.76
N ILE A 25 15.91 -1.07 -13.27
CA ILE A 25 16.44 -2.25 -13.97
C ILE A 25 17.32 -1.80 -15.15
N ARG A 26 16.82 -0.89 -15.97
CA ARG A 26 17.58 -0.34 -17.10
C ARG A 26 18.83 0.41 -16.64
N MET A 27 18.76 1.19 -15.55
CA MET A 27 19.94 1.88 -15.01
C MET A 27 21.04 0.91 -14.57
N ILE A 28 20.68 -0.24 -14.01
CA ILE A 28 21.63 -1.28 -13.62
C ILE A 28 22.24 -1.92 -14.87
N ASP A 29 21.43 -2.27 -15.86
CA ASP A 29 21.88 -2.86 -17.13
C ASP A 29 22.85 -1.92 -17.88
N GLU A 30 22.58 -0.61 -17.84
CA GLU A 30 23.44 0.44 -18.41
C GLU A 30 24.69 0.77 -17.56
N GLY A 31 24.88 0.13 -16.40
CA GLY A 31 26.03 0.41 -15.52
C GLY A 31 26.05 1.84 -14.96
N ARG A 32 24.88 2.43 -14.69
CA ARG A 32 24.75 3.79 -14.17
C ARG A 32 25.40 3.97 -12.80
N TYR A 33 25.73 5.22 -12.47
CA TYR A 33 26.33 5.56 -11.18
C TYR A 33 25.46 5.12 -9.99
N CYS A 34 26.09 4.52 -8.98
CA CYS A 34 25.40 3.89 -7.88
C CYS A 34 24.48 4.83 -7.10
N VAL A 35 24.86 6.11 -6.94
CA VAL A 35 24.04 7.09 -6.21
C VAL A 35 22.75 7.44 -6.97
N ASP A 36 22.79 7.47 -8.31
CA ASP A 36 21.60 7.69 -9.14
C ASP A 36 20.64 6.49 -8.99
N ILE A 37 21.17 5.27 -9.04
CA ILE A 37 20.40 4.03 -8.86
C ILE A 37 19.75 4.02 -7.47
N LEU A 38 20.51 4.32 -6.42
CA LEU A 38 20.00 4.41 -5.04
C LEU A 38 18.91 5.48 -4.90
N THR A 39 19.06 6.61 -5.60
CA THR A 39 18.05 7.68 -5.60
C THR A 39 16.76 7.21 -6.26
N GLN A 40 16.83 6.51 -7.40
CA GLN A 40 15.61 5.99 -8.03
C GLN A 40 14.98 4.83 -7.29
N LEU A 41 15.77 3.94 -6.68
CA LEU A 41 15.24 2.91 -5.79
C LEU A 41 14.45 3.52 -4.61
N ARG A 42 14.95 4.61 -4.02
CA ARG A 42 14.21 5.32 -2.97
C ARG A 42 12.91 5.92 -3.49
N ALA A 43 12.89 6.47 -4.70
CA ALA A 43 11.68 6.98 -5.32
C ALA A 43 10.64 5.87 -5.56
N ALA A 44 11.06 4.72 -6.08
CA ALA A 44 10.21 3.55 -6.26
C ALA A 44 9.64 3.05 -4.93
N ARG A 45 10.48 2.96 -3.88
CA ARG A 45 10.04 2.57 -2.53
C ARG A 45 8.98 3.53 -1.97
N SER A 46 9.17 4.84 -2.11
CA SER A 46 8.20 5.84 -1.68
C SER A 46 6.88 5.73 -2.43
N ALA A 47 6.92 5.43 -3.73
CA ALA A 47 5.71 5.22 -4.53
C ALA A 47 4.95 3.96 -4.07
N LEU A 48 5.65 2.86 -3.78
CA LEU A 48 5.05 1.64 -3.23
C LEU A 48 4.41 1.89 -1.86
N ARG A 49 5.10 2.60 -0.96
CA ARG A 49 4.55 2.97 0.35
C ARG A 49 3.26 3.78 0.24
N ALA A 50 3.18 4.70 -0.72
CA ALA A 50 1.95 5.45 -0.97
C ALA A 50 0.79 4.58 -1.50
N VAL A 51 1.10 3.50 -2.22
CA VAL A 51 0.09 2.49 -2.63
C VAL A 51 -0.40 1.73 -1.40
N GLU A 52 0.52 1.24 -0.56
CA GLU A 52 0.22 0.53 0.68
C GLU A 52 -0.67 1.36 1.62
N ASP A 53 -0.28 2.61 1.90
CA ASP A 53 -1.06 3.56 2.71
C ASP A 53 -2.47 3.77 2.15
N GLY A 54 -2.58 3.81 0.82
CA GLY A 54 -3.84 3.94 0.11
C GLY A 54 -4.73 2.70 0.27
N VAL A 55 -4.19 1.49 0.14
CA VAL A 55 -4.94 0.24 0.32
C VAL A 55 -5.42 0.14 1.77
N LEU A 56 -4.53 0.42 2.72
CA LEU A 56 -4.84 0.39 4.14
C LEU A 56 -5.95 1.37 4.51
N ARG A 57 -5.88 2.61 4.02
CA ARG A 57 -6.93 3.61 4.22
C ARG A 57 -8.28 3.12 3.70
N THR A 58 -8.32 2.55 2.50
CA THR A 58 -9.55 2.02 1.91
C THR A 58 -10.12 0.89 2.78
N HIS A 59 -9.27 -0.01 3.28
CA HIS A 59 -9.68 -1.09 4.17
C HIS A 59 -10.27 -0.56 5.49
N VAL A 60 -9.59 0.37 6.15
CA VAL A 60 -10.08 1.02 7.38
C VAL A 60 -11.43 1.69 7.16
N GLN A 61 -11.58 2.44 6.06
CA GLN A 61 -12.81 3.17 5.78
C GLN A 61 -13.99 2.24 5.50
N HIS A 62 -13.82 1.17 4.72
CA HIS A 62 -14.95 0.34 4.32
C HIS A 62 -15.24 -0.77 5.33
N CYS A 63 -14.21 -1.47 5.82
CA CYS A 63 -14.41 -2.63 6.68
C CYS A 63 -14.81 -2.25 8.11
N ILE A 64 -14.33 -1.10 8.63
CA ILE A 64 -14.65 -0.68 10.00
C ILE A 64 -15.93 0.16 10.06
N GLN A 65 -16.16 1.07 9.09
CA GLN A 65 -17.37 1.91 9.11
C GLN A 65 -18.65 1.12 8.82
N ASP A 66 -18.61 0.17 7.88
CA ASP A 66 -19.78 -0.66 7.56
C ASP A 66 -20.20 -1.55 8.75
N GLU A 67 -19.27 -2.01 9.57
CA GLU A 67 -19.59 -2.82 10.76
C GLU A 67 -20.09 -1.99 11.93
N LEU A 68 -19.49 -0.80 12.18
CA LEU A 68 -20.02 0.14 13.17
C LEU A 68 -21.45 0.58 12.81
N ALA A 69 -21.74 0.77 11.53
CA ALA A 69 -23.08 1.14 11.05
C ALA A 69 -24.12 -0.01 11.17
N LYS A 70 -23.68 -1.27 11.16
CA LYS A 70 -24.56 -2.44 11.28
C LYS A 70 -24.88 -2.83 12.73
N GLY A 71 -24.35 -2.11 13.73
CA GLY A 71 -24.72 -2.28 15.14
C GLY A 71 -24.20 -3.56 15.80
N HIS A 72 -23.30 -4.30 15.15
CA HIS A 72 -22.64 -5.47 15.73
C HIS A 72 -21.54 -5.01 16.69
N THR A 73 -21.89 -4.90 17.96
CA THR A 73 -21.03 -4.36 19.04
C THR A 73 -20.01 -5.36 19.59
N ASP A 74 -19.98 -6.61 19.10
CA ASP A 74 -19.13 -7.68 19.66
C ASP A 74 -17.78 -7.91 18.95
N ARG A 75 -17.48 -7.23 17.83
CA ARG A 75 -16.22 -7.40 17.08
C ARG A 75 -15.35 -6.16 16.76
N PRO A 76 -15.56 -4.95 17.32
CA PRO A 76 -14.66 -3.82 17.05
C PRO A 76 -13.19 -4.11 17.37
N ASN A 77 -12.91 -4.83 18.46
CA ASN A 77 -11.54 -5.07 18.92
C ASN A 77 -10.77 -6.03 18.00
N GLU A 78 -11.37 -7.11 17.49
CA GLU A 78 -10.68 -8.06 16.60
C GLU A 78 -10.24 -7.40 15.28
N ARG A 79 -11.04 -6.49 14.73
CA ARG A 79 -10.70 -5.75 13.50
C ARG A 79 -9.72 -4.60 13.74
N ILE A 80 -9.76 -3.98 14.92
CA ILE A 80 -8.74 -3.03 15.36
C ILE A 80 -7.40 -3.76 15.54
N ASP A 81 -7.39 -4.97 16.10
CA ASP A 81 -6.20 -5.80 16.23
C ASP A 81 -5.65 -6.23 14.86
N GLU A 82 -6.51 -6.59 13.91
CA GLU A 82 -6.13 -6.82 12.50
C GLU A 82 -5.48 -5.57 11.88
N LEU A 83 -6.07 -4.39 12.10
CA LEU A 83 -5.51 -3.12 11.67
C LEU A 83 -4.16 -2.80 12.31
N ILE A 84 -4.02 -3.04 13.62
CA ILE A 84 -2.76 -2.88 14.35
C ILE A 84 -1.71 -3.85 13.83
N ASP A 85 -2.05 -5.11 13.53
CA ASP A 85 -1.10 -6.08 12.98
C ASP A 85 -0.63 -5.68 11.58
N VAL A 86 -1.54 -5.20 10.72
CA VAL A 86 -1.19 -4.62 9.42
C VAL A 86 -0.27 -3.40 9.59
N LEU A 87 -0.65 -2.42 10.40
CA LEU A 87 0.16 -1.23 10.69
C LEU A 87 1.54 -1.58 11.26
N THR A 88 1.63 -2.61 12.10
CA THR A 88 2.88 -3.06 12.74
C THR A 88 3.79 -3.79 11.74
N ARG A 89 3.23 -4.55 10.80
CA ARG A 89 4.00 -5.22 9.73
C ARG A 89 4.56 -4.25 8.70
N TYR A 90 3.80 -3.23 8.32
CA TYR A 90 4.19 -2.24 7.29
C TYR A 90 4.88 -0.99 7.86
N GLY A 91 4.89 -0.80 9.18
CA GLY A 91 5.52 0.34 9.85
C GLY A 91 7.04 0.25 10.07
N ARG A 92 7.69 -0.86 9.69
CA ARG A 92 9.13 -1.10 9.84
C ARG A 92 9.94 -0.78 8.57
#